data_AF-A0A7R9TKT3-F1
#
_entry.id   AF-A0A7R9TKT3-F1
#
_cell.length_a   1.000
_cell.length_b   1.000
_cell.length_c   1.000
_cell.angle_alpha   90.00
_cell.angle_beta   90.00
_cell.angle_gamma   90.00
#
_symmetry.space_group_name_H-M   'P 1'
#
loop_
_entity.id
_entity.type
_entity.pdbx_description
1 polymer ?
#
loop_
_entity_poly.entity_id
_entity_poly.type
_entity_poly.pdbx_seq_one_letter_code
_entity_poly.pdbx_strand_id
1 'polypeptide(L)'
;ARGDGGGAGGDGDGGGRHNAVYAVGAIAPGDALAVIPKAWCLTPSNSSISLVVPMDDLDDLEDAALVLAVMYERAMGEKSPWYPYFSILPSSEDLPCLWTDDKAEAWLEGTDVLSRIENDEPAMRYDHERIMETCRAHESSLRHFFPDKKAPAKVPADDDDDDDDDD
;
A
#
# COMPACT_ATOMS: atom_id res chain seq x y z
N ALA A 1 -12.65 -4.13 50.08
CA ALA A 1 -13.96 -3.44 50.09
C ALA A 1 -14.31 -3.04 48.66
N ARG A 2 -15.58 -3.13 48.33
CA ARG A 2 -16.18 -3.06 46.99
C ARG A 2 -15.80 -1.81 46.19
N GLY A 3 -15.77 -2.00 44.88
CA GLY A 3 -15.87 -0.95 43.85
C GLY A 3 -16.43 -1.59 42.59
N ASP A 4 -17.73 -1.89 42.63
CA ASP A 4 -18.54 -2.24 41.46
C ASP A 4 -18.66 -1.00 40.55
N GLY A 5 -18.59 -1.23 39.25
CA GLY A 5 -18.52 -0.20 38.23
C GLY A 5 -18.86 -0.79 36.87
N GLY A 6 -20.07 -1.33 36.76
CA GLY A 6 -20.70 -1.66 35.48
C GLY A 6 -20.74 -0.42 34.58
N GLY A 7 -19.97 -0.48 33.49
CA GLY A 7 -20.06 0.45 32.36
C GLY A 7 -20.81 -0.23 31.23
N ALA A 8 -21.95 0.37 30.87
CA ALA A 8 -22.89 -0.09 29.87
C ALA A 8 -22.24 -0.42 28.52
N GLY A 9 -22.80 -1.43 27.86
CA GLY A 9 -22.58 -1.68 26.44
C GLY A 9 -22.97 -0.43 25.65
N GLY A 10 -21.97 0.17 25.02
CA GLY A 10 -22.18 0.96 23.82
C GLY A 10 -22.04 0.01 22.66
N ASP A 11 -23.14 -0.18 21.92
CA ASP A 11 -23.09 -0.61 20.52
C ASP A 11 -22.36 0.49 19.74
N GLY A 12 -21.03 0.43 19.80
CA GLY A 12 -20.15 1.24 18.99
C GLY A 12 -20.03 0.57 17.63
N ASP A 13 -20.73 1.15 16.66
CA ASP A 13 -20.46 0.98 15.25
C ASP A 13 -18.93 0.97 15.00
N GLY A 14 -18.48 0.03 14.18
CA GLY A 14 -17.11 -0.49 14.12
C GLY A 14 -16.06 0.49 13.61
N GLY A 15 -15.79 1.56 14.35
CA GLY A 15 -14.64 2.43 14.15
C GLY A 15 -13.35 1.67 14.47
N GLY A 16 -12.68 1.19 13.43
CA GLY A 16 -11.44 0.42 13.52
C GLY A 16 -10.42 1.14 14.41
N ARG A 17 -9.97 0.47 15.47
CA ARG A 17 -8.88 0.98 16.31
C ARG A 17 -7.60 0.99 15.48
N HIS A 18 -7.16 2.16 15.06
CA HIS A 18 -5.82 2.33 14.49
C HIS A 18 -4.77 2.05 15.57
N ASN A 19 -3.65 1.43 15.20
CA ASN A 19 -2.56 1.17 16.13
C ASN A 19 -1.89 2.48 16.53
N ALA A 20 -1.77 2.70 17.83
CA ALA A 20 -1.10 3.86 18.40
C ALA A 20 -0.22 3.44 19.58
N VAL A 21 0.82 4.21 19.85
CA VAL A 21 1.65 4.08 21.04
C VAL A 21 1.23 5.12 22.07
N TYR A 22 1.28 4.75 23.35
CA TYR A 22 0.96 5.64 24.46
C TYR A 22 2.06 5.58 25.52
N ALA A 23 2.21 6.68 26.26
CA ALA A 23 3.18 6.75 27.35
C ALA A 23 2.71 5.90 28.53
N VAL A 24 3.58 5.00 29.01
CA VAL A 24 3.36 4.22 30.25
C VAL A 24 3.96 4.89 31.48
N GLY A 25 4.60 6.05 31.31
CA GLY A 25 5.28 6.83 32.34
C GLY A 25 5.55 8.26 31.89
N ALA A 26 6.16 9.07 32.76
CA ALA A 26 6.51 10.45 32.44
C ALA A 26 7.63 10.51 31.39
N ILE A 27 7.52 11.46 30.45
CA ILE A 27 8.47 11.73 29.38
C ILE A 27 8.87 13.20 29.47
N ALA A 28 10.16 13.51 29.43
CA ALA A 28 10.67 14.88 29.47
C ALA A 28 10.90 15.43 28.04
N PRO A 29 10.82 16.76 27.84
CA PRO A 29 11.21 17.37 26.58
C PRO A 29 12.67 17.04 26.23
N GLY A 30 12.88 16.51 25.02
CA GLY A 30 14.20 16.09 24.54
C GLY A 30 14.50 14.60 24.67
N ASP A 31 13.65 13.82 25.34
CA ASP A 31 13.80 12.37 25.39
C ASP A 31 13.59 11.73 24.02
N ALA A 32 14.49 10.83 23.63
CA ALA A 32 14.31 10.00 22.45
C ALA A 32 13.25 8.91 22.73
N LEU A 33 12.12 8.96 22.00
CA LEU A 33 11.02 7.99 22.18
C LEU A 33 11.29 6.64 21.52
N ALA A 34 11.92 6.68 20.34
CA ALA A 34 12.27 5.50 19.57
C ALA A 34 13.45 5.84 18.64
N VAL A 35 14.24 4.81 18.30
CA VAL A 35 15.28 4.88 17.28
C VAL A 35 15.00 3.78 16.27
N ILE A 36 14.84 4.13 15.01
CA ILE A 36 14.61 3.18 13.92
C ILE A 36 15.89 3.08 13.09
N PRO A 37 16.64 1.97 13.16
CA PRO A 37 17.78 1.74 12.29
C PRO A 37 17.37 1.77 10.82
N LYS A 38 18.21 2.31 9.93
CA LYS A 38 17.91 2.35 8.49
C LYS A 38 17.70 0.96 7.87
N ALA A 39 18.39 -0.05 8.41
CA ALA A 39 18.20 -1.45 8.01
C ALA A 39 16.81 -2.01 8.33
N TRP A 40 16.01 -1.32 9.15
CA TRP A 40 14.63 -1.71 9.50
C TRP A 40 13.58 -0.94 8.70
N CYS A 41 13.99 -0.03 7.82
CA CYS A 41 13.10 0.62 6.86
C CYS A 41 13.04 -0.25 5.60
N LEU A 42 11.86 -0.69 5.18
CA LEU A 42 11.69 -1.42 3.92
C LEU A 42 12.06 -0.51 2.74
N THR A 43 12.95 -0.98 1.88
CA THR A 43 13.36 -0.35 0.61
C THR A 43 13.42 -1.41 -0.49
N PRO A 44 13.36 -1.03 -1.78
CA PRO A 44 13.56 -1.99 -2.87
C PRO A 44 14.87 -2.77 -2.71
N SER A 45 15.96 -2.05 -2.38
CA SER A 45 17.31 -2.61 -2.23
C SER A 45 17.47 -3.60 -1.07
N ASN A 46 16.72 -3.45 0.03
CA ASN A 46 16.83 -4.35 1.18
C ASN A 46 15.69 -5.37 1.29
N SER A 47 14.71 -5.33 0.39
CA SER A 47 13.61 -6.29 0.32
C SER A 47 13.99 -7.57 -0.43
N SER A 48 13.13 -8.58 -0.36
CA SER A 48 13.30 -9.87 -1.05
C SER A 48 13.18 -9.76 -2.57
N ILE A 49 12.65 -8.64 -3.11
CA ILE A 49 12.58 -8.46 -4.58
C ILE A 49 13.96 -8.30 -5.20
N SER A 50 14.93 -7.68 -4.50
CA SER A 50 16.30 -7.50 -4.99
C SER A 50 17.08 -8.82 -5.14
N LEU A 51 16.53 -9.92 -4.60
CA LEU A 51 17.08 -11.27 -4.77
C LEU A 51 16.57 -11.97 -6.04
N VAL A 52 15.54 -11.43 -6.70
CA VAL A 52 14.84 -12.07 -7.83
C VAL A 52 14.69 -11.19 -9.06
N VAL A 53 14.81 -9.86 -8.91
CA VAL A 53 14.86 -8.87 -9.99
C VAL A 53 16.19 -8.11 -9.89
N PRO A 54 16.95 -7.94 -10.99
CA PRO A 54 18.16 -7.13 -11.03
C PRO A 54 17.94 -5.70 -10.53
N MET A 55 18.93 -5.12 -9.86
CA MET A 55 18.81 -3.75 -9.33
C MET A 55 18.61 -2.69 -10.42
N ASP A 56 19.24 -2.84 -11.59
CA ASP A 56 19.06 -1.90 -12.70
C ASP A 56 17.58 -1.85 -13.14
N ASP A 57 16.90 -3.01 -13.23
CA ASP A 57 15.48 -3.09 -13.58
C ASP A 57 14.55 -2.56 -12.46
N LEU A 58 15.01 -2.58 -11.19
CA LEU A 58 14.29 -1.96 -10.08
C LEU A 58 14.50 -0.45 -10.06
N ASP A 59 15.70 0.03 -10.37
CA ASP A 59 16.00 1.46 -10.44
C ASP A 59 15.22 2.12 -11.60
N ASP A 60 15.02 1.41 -12.71
CA ASP A 60 14.16 1.81 -13.84
C ASP A 60 12.68 1.96 -13.46
N LEU A 61 12.23 1.42 -12.33
CA LEU A 61 10.87 1.60 -11.80
C LEU A 61 10.73 2.84 -10.91
N GLU A 62 11.82 3.51 -10.54
CA GLU A 62 11.82 4.69 -9.66
C GLU A 62 11.00 4.42 -8.37
N ASP A 63 10.02 5.27 -8.05
CA ASP A 63 9.18 5.14 -6.85
C ASP A 63 8.28 3.89 -6.89
N ALA A 64 7.91 3.40 -8.07
CA ALA A 64 7.10 2.19 -8.25
C ALA A 64 7.86 0.91 -7.81
N ALA A 65 9.19 0.97 -7.70
CA ALA A 65 9.99 -0.13 -7.18
C ALA A 65 9.61 -0.48 -5.73
N LEU A 66 9.24 0.51 -4.92
CA LEU A 66 8.80 0.28 -3.53
C LEU A 66 7.44 -0.40 -3.49
N VAL A 67 6.53 -0.05 -4.42
CA VAL A 67 5.23 -0.71 -4.55
C VAL A 67 5.44 -2.19 -4.86
N LEU A 68 6.29 -2.52 -5.83
CA LEU A 68 6.64 -3.91 -6.16
C LEU A 68 7.28 -4.64 -4.96
N ALA A 69 8.19 -3.99 -4.22
CA ALA A 69 8.78 -4.56 -3.02
C ALA A 69 7.72 -4.91 -1.96
N VAL A 70 6.80 -3.99 -1.66
CA VAL A 70 5.70 -4.21 -0.72
C VAL A 70 4.77 -5.34 -1.17
N MET A 71 4.39 -5.35 -2.45
CA MET A 71 3.54 -6.40 -3.02
C MET A 71 4.20 -7.78 -2.87
N TYR A 72 5.49 -7.89 -3.19
CA TYR A 72 6.21 -9.15 -3.16
C TYR A 72 6.40 -9.67 -1.74
N GLU A 73 6.73 -8.79 -0.79
CA GLU A 73 6.81 -9.17 0.63
C GLU A 73 5.45 -9.63 1.17
N ARG A 74 4.36 -8.95 0.80
CA ARG A 74 3.01 -9.38 1.19
C ARG A 74 2.67 -10.75 0.60
N ALA A 75 3.01 -11.02 -0.67
CA ALA A 75 2.78 -12.31 -1.31
C ALA A 75 3.60 -13.46 -0.68
N MET A 76 4.75 -13.16 -0.06
CA MET A 76 5.53 -14.14 0.68
C MET A 76 4.88 -14.59 1.99
N GLY A 77 3.96 -13.80 2.56
CA GLY A 77 3.29 -14.10 3.84
C GLY A 77 4.31 -14.28 4.95
N GLU A 78 4.14 -15.29 5.81
CA GLU A 78 5.03 -15.57 6.97
C GLU A 78 6.50 -15.82 6.60
N LYS A 79 6.80 -16.06 5.32
CA LYS A 79 8.18 -16.21 4.83
C LYS A 79 8.90 -14.87 4.65
N SER A 80 8.15 -13.76 4.65
CA SER A 80 8.69 -12.41 4.59
C SER A 80 9.33 -12.00 5.92
N PRO A 81 10.56 -11.48 5.92
CA PRO A 81 11.13 -10.81 7.09
C PRO A 81 10.30 -9.63 7.59
N TRP A 82 9.46 -9.04 6.73
CA TRP A 82 8.57 -7.92 7.04
C TRP A 82 7.15 -8.36 7.41
N TYR A 83 6.87 -9.66 7.43
CA TYR A 83 5.57 -10.20 7.84
C TYR A 83 5.09 -9.65 9.20
N PRO A 84 5.93 -9.56 10.25
CA PRO A 84 5.47 -9.00 11.53
C PRO A 84 4.98 -7.55 11.41
N TYR A 85 5.65 -6.73 10.59
CA TYR A 85 5.23 -5.36 10.32
C TYR A 85 3.91 -5.33 9.55
N PHE A 86 3.76 -6.13 8.49
CA PHE A 86 2.52 -6.18 7.73
C PHE A 86 1.34 -6.77 8.53
N SER A 87 1.60 -7.70 9.44
CA SER A 87 0.57 -8.35 10.26
C SER A 87 -0.15 -7.42 11.23
N ILE A 88 0.47 -6.28 11.56
CA ILE A 88 -0.13 -5.25 12.42
C ILE A 88 -0.78 -4.13 11.61
N LEU A 89 -0.54 -4.01 10.31
CA LEU A 89 -1.17 -2.96 9.52
C LEU A 89 -2.68 -3.24 9.36
N PRO A 90 -3.52 -2.19 9.26
CA PRO A 90 -4.92 -2.38 8.93
C PRO A 90 -5.06 -3.07 7.56
N SER A 91 -6.14 -3.83 7.39
CA SER A 91 -6.45 -4.52 6.14
C SER A 91 -7.02 -3.61 5.05
N SER A 92 -7.50 -2.43 5.43
CA SER A 92 -8.12 -1.45 4.54
C SER A 92 -7.90 -0.05 5.10
N GLU A 93 -7.81 0.93 4.21
CA GLU A 93 -7.72 2.35 4.56
C GLU A 93 -8.93 3.08 3.98
N ASP A 94 -9.41 4.11 4.69
CA ASP A 94 -10.52 4.95 4.24
C ASP A 94 -9.99 6.11 3.39
N LEU A 95 -9.41 5.77 2.24
CA LEU A 95 -8.85 6.73 1.27
C LEU A 95 -9.91 7.09 0.23
N PRO A 96 -10.07 8.38 -0.12
CA PRO A 96 -11.04 8.79 -1.12
C PRO A 96 -10.95 8.11 -2.49
N CYS A 97 -9.73 7.80 -2.95
CA CYS A 97 -9.51 7.05 -4.21
C CYS A 97 -9.96 5.58 -4.16
N LEU A 98 -10.33 5.07 -2.97
CA LEU A 98 -10.90 3.74 -2.77
C LEU A 98 -12.40 3.79 -2.48
N TRP A 99 -13.00 4.98 -2.45
CA TRP A 99 -14.45 5.11 -2.35
C TRP A 99 -15.08 4.76 -3.70
N THR A 100 -16.38 4.46 -3.69
CA THR A 100 -17.14 4.42 -4.94
C THR A 100 -17.12 5.81 -5.57
N ASP A 101 -16.94 5.91 -6.90
CA ASP A 101 -16.74 7.18 -7.63
C ASP A 101 -17.85 8.20 -7.32
N ASP A 102 -19.12 7.77 -7.36
CA ASP A 102 -20.29 8.57 -7.00
C ASP A 102 -20.21 9.26 -5.63
N LYS A 103 -19.47 8.67 -4.67
CA LYS A 103 -19.29 9.20 -3.32
C LYS A 103 -18.12 10.18 -3.26
N ALA A 104 -17.03 9.89 -3.96
CA ALA A 104 -15.85 10.75 -3.96
C ALA A 104 -16.17 12.09 -4.63
N GLU A 105 -16.75 12.07 -5.83
CA GLU A 105 -17.15 13.27 -6.57
C GLU A 105 -18.12 14.12 -5.75
N ALA A 106 -19.22 13.52 -5.30
CA ALA A 106 -20.27 14.24 -4.59
C ALA A 106 -19.82 14.89 -3.27
N TRP A 107 -18.81 14.31 -2.59
CA TRP A 107 -18.36 14.79 -1.28
C TRP A 107 -17.14 15.69 -1.35
N LEU A 108 -16.36 15.61 -2.42
CA LEU A 108 -15.12 16.36 -2.59
C LEU A 108 -15.21 17.47 -3.62
N GLU A 109 -16.35 17.65 -4.28
CA GLU A 109 -16.60 18.77 -5.19
C GLU A 109 -16.21 20.12 -4.56
N GLY A 110 -15.45 20.92 -5.31
CA GLY A 110 -14.94 22.22 -4.87
C GLY A 110 -13.74 22.16 -3.93
N THR A 111 -13.17 20.97 -3.67
CA THR A 111 -11.92 20.79 -2.94
C THR A 111 -10.76 20.45 -3.89
N ASP A 112 -9.55 20.83 -3.52
CA ASP A 112 -8.33 20.41 -4.24
C ASP A 112 -8.04 18.90 -4.12
N VAL A 113 -8.78 18.18 -3.27
CA VAL A 113 -8.59 16.73 -3.07
C VAL A 113 -9.18 15.96 -4.25
N LEU A 114 -10.34 16.38 -4.77
CA LEU A 114 -10.98 15.75 -5.92
C LEU A 114 -10.05 15.73 -7.13
N SER A 115 -9.51 16.90 -7.50
CA SER A 115 -8.58 17.01 -8.63
C SER A 115 -7.30 16.22 -8.44
N ARG A 116 -6.81 16.03 -7.21
CA ARG A 116 -5.64 15.17 -6.96
C ARG A 116 -5.94 13.71 -7.25
N ILE A 117 -7.11 13.22 -6.83
CA ILE A 117 -7.49 11.81 -7.04
C ILE A 117 -7.66 11.53 -8.53
N GLU A 118 -8.34 12.42 -9.26
CA GLU A 118 -8.54 12.33 -10.71
C GLU A 118 -7.20 12.29 -11.46
N ASN A 119 -6.20 13.07 -11.03
CA ASN A 119 -4.87 13.08 -11.65
C ASN A 119 -3.98 11.91 -11.19
N ASP A 120 -4.13 11.43 -9.96
CA ASP A 120 -3.33 10.33 -9.41
C ASP A 120 -3.74 8.99 -10.03
N GLU A 121 -5.00 8.82 -10.42
CA GLU A 121 -5.50 7.54 -10.94
C GLU A 121 -4.81 7.09 -12.26
N PRO A 122 -4.66 7.94 -13.30
CA PRO A 122 -3.83 7.61 -14.46
C PRO A 122 -2.37 7.32 -14.12
N ALA A 123 -1.78 8.04 -13.17
CA ALA A 123 -0.40 7.80 -12.72
C ALA A 123 -0.27 6.43 -12.04
N MET A 124 -1.23 6.06 -11.18
CA MET A 124 -1.29 4.74 -10.54
C MET A 124 -1.44 3.61 -11.57
N ARG A 125 -2.27 3.80 -12.62
CA ARG A 125 -2.38 2.84 -13.73
C ARG A 125 -1.06 2.68 -14.47
N TYR A 126 -0.38 3.79 -14.78
CA TYR A 126 0.90 3.78 -15.46
C TYR A 126 1.99 3.04 -14.66
N ASP A 127 2.09 3.30 -13.36
CA ASP A 127 3.03 2.60 -12.49
C ASP A 127 2.70 1.11 -12.36
N HIS A 128 1.40 0.77 -12.27
CA HIS A 128 0.96 -0.63 -12.30
C HIS A 128 1.35 -1.34 -13.59
N GLU A 129 1.20 -0.70 -14.75
CA GLU A 129 1.63 -1.28 -16.03
C GLU A 129 3.13 -1.55 -16.06
N ARG A 130 3.96 -0.59 -15.63
CA ARG A 130 5.43 -0.76 -15.54
C ARG A 130 5.81 -1.90 -14.61
N ILE A 131 5.18 -1.97 -13.43
CA ILE A 131 5.38 -3.08 -12.48
C ILE A 131 5.04 -4.41 -13.15
N MET A 132 3.93 -4.49 -13.88
CA MET A 132 3.50 -5.71 -14.54
C MET A 132 4.42 -6.10 -15.71
N GLU A 133 5.00 -5.14 -16.42
CA GLU A 133 6.03 -5.40 -17.44
C GLU A 133 7.28 -6.00 -16.82
N THR A 134 7.79 -5.42 -15.72
CA THR A 134 8.93 -6.00 -14.97
C THR A 134 8.58 -7.40 -14.44
N CYS A 135 7.35 -7.61 -13.95
CA CYS A 135 6.90 -8.91 -13.49
C CYS A 135 6.89 -9.97 -14.61
N ARG A 136 6.50 -9.60 -15.83
CA ARG A 136 6.53 -10.51 -16.99
C ARG A 136 7.97 -10.81 -17.44
N ALA A 137 8.84 -9.81 -17.43
CA ALA A 137 10.26 -9.99 -17.78
C ALA A 137 10.96 -10.99 -16.83
N HIS A 138 10.54 -11.02 -15.56
CA HIS A 138 11.15 -11.85 -14.51
C HIS A 138 10.22 -12.94 -13.94
N GLU A 139 9.20 -13.35 -14.70
CA GLU A 139 8.12 -14.24 -14.23
C GLU A 139 8.61 -15.57 -13.65
N SER A 140 9.74 -16.07 -14.17
CA SER A 140 10.33 -17.34 -13.74
C SER A 140 10.99 -17.28 -12.35
N SER A 141 11.41 -16.09 -11.92
CA SER A 141 12.05 -15.83 -10.62
C SER A 141 11.02 -15.44 -9.55
N LEU A 142 9.89 -14.85 -9.95
CA LEU A 142 8.83 -14.33 -9.08
C LEU A 142 7.85 -15.41 -8.59
N ARG A 143 8.37 -16.50 -8.02
CA ARG A 143 7.61 -17.68 -7.57
C ARG A 143 6.47 -17.40 -6.57
N HIS A 144 6.53 -16.28 -5.86
CA HIS A 144 5.50 -15.90 -4.88
C HIS A 144 4.31 -15.21 -5.54
N PHE A 145 4.50 -14.56 -6.68
CA PHE A 145 3.41 -14.06 -7.52
C PHE A 145 2.90 -15.11 -8.49
N PHE A 146 3.83 -15.85 -9.11
CA PHE A 146 3.52 -16.80 -10.16
C PHE A 146 4.07 -18.19 -9.79
N PRO A 147 3.33 -18.97 -8.98
CA PRO A 147 3.73 -20.33 -8.62
C PRO A 147 3.99 -21.23 -9.84
N ASP A 148 3.22 -21.01 -10.91
CA ASP A 148 3.34 -21.71 -12.20
C ASP A 148 4.36 -21.06 -13.15
N LYS A 149 5.12 -20.06 -12.67
CA LYS A 149 6.15 -19.31 -13.41
C LYS A 149 5.64 -18.60 -14.67
N LYS A 150 4.37 -18.23 -14.68
CA LYS A 150 3.75 -17.51 -15.79
C LYS A 150 2.97 -16.32 -15.26
N ALA A 151 3.38 -15.13 -15.68
CA ALA A 151 2.66 -13.90 -15.41
C ALA A 151 1.40 -13.81 -16.29
N PRO A 152 0.35 -13.12 -15.83
CA PRO A 152 -0.83 -12.88 -16.64
C PRO A 152 -0.47 -12.06 -17.89
N ALA A 153 -1.18 -12.36 -18.99
CA ALA A 153 -1.08 -11.58 -20.22
C ALA A 153 -1.46 -10.12 -19.96
N LYS A 154 -0.98 -9.20 -20.82
CA LYS A 154 -1.49 -7.82 -20.81
C LYS A 154 -2.99 -7.88 -21.12
N VAL A 155 -3.79 -7.32 -20.22
CA VAL A 155 -5.21 -7.08 -20.50
C VAL A 155 -5.23 -5.98 -21.57
N PRO A 156 -5.98 -6.13 -22.67
CA PRO A 156 -6.18 -5.03 -23.62
C PRO A 156 -6.61 -3.78 -22.84
N ALA A 157 -6.11 -2.62 -23.22
CA ALA A 157 -6.71 -1.38 -22.72
C ALA A 157 -8.18 -1.41 -23.16
N ASP A 158 -9.10 -1.11 -22.26
CA ASP A 158 -10.47 -0.81 -22.67
C ASP A 158 -10.36 0.46 -23.53
N ASP A 159 -10.80 0.40 -24.79
CA ASP A 159 -10.77 1.51 -25.76
C ASP A 159 -11.79 2.62 -25.39
N ASP A 160 -12.06 2.84 -24.10
CA ASP A 160 -12.98 3.85 -23.60
C ASP A 160 -12.16 5.10 -23.26
N ASP A 161 -11.84 5.90 -24.28
CA ASP A 161 -11.65 7.38 -24.25
C ASP A 161 -11.13 7.92 -25.61
N ASP A 162 -11.57 7.37 -26.73
CA ASP A 162 -11.52 8.04 -28.04
C ASP A 162 -12.97 8.43 -28.40
N ASP A 163 -13.49 9.52 -27.82
CA ASP A 163 -14.53 10.39 -28.40
C ASP A 163 -14.96 11.45 -27.36
N ASP A 164 -14.13 12.46 -27.13
CA ASP A 164 -14.60 13.81 -26.71
C ASP A 164 -13.59 14.90 -27.13
N ASP A 165 -12.95 14.72 -28.28
CA ASP A 165 -12.40 15.82 -29.09
C ASP A 165 -13.35 16.02 -30.29
N ASP A 166 -14.48 16.70 -30.10
CA ASP A 166 -15.17 17.41 -31.17
C ASP A 166 -15.96 18.63 -30.64
N ASP A 167 -15.49 19.80 -31.10
CA ASP A 167 -16.03 21.19 -31.09
C ASP A 167 -16.05 22.05 -29.80
#